data_AF-A0A2S7DA72-F1
#
_entry.id   AF-A0A2S7DA72-F1
#
_cell.length_a   1.000
_cell.length_b   1.000
_cell.length_c   1.000
_cell.angle_alpha   90.00
_cell.angle_beta   90.00
_cell.angle_gamma   90.00
#
_symmetry.space_group_name_H-M   'P 1'
#
loop_
_entity.id
_entity.type
_entity.pdbx_description
1 polymer ?
#
loop_
_entity_poly.entity_id
_entity_poly.type
_entity_poly.pdbx_seq_one_letter_code
_entity_poly.pdbx_strand_id
1 'polypeptide(L)'
;MKPLIAMPVAFKPNRLMKDDLDLVSFKSMDAVKDFSISEELLGDCKIFLLKDIFRGRTDLNCDQDFIALFAEYVRRLDEASPASILEAHRNLMCLENKSNFRKEPVQVGVRKSSSIGFIAPFYEVKLEIVWLMDVCKKEKDIVALMVIFNFFFLHVHPFADGNGRMSRLILHKMLVERGFEKLSIFVSLINLIEKERFVDRLHFARQYGLRHLYDYFLNLLTAARSMSKAYVRKGDGKGLEKFILDF
;
A
#
# COMPACT_ATOMS: atom_id res chain seq x y z
N MET A 1 -4.55 -20.16 -20.24
CA MET A 1 -3.26 -19.45 -20.33
C MET A 1 -2.43 -19.79 -19.10
N LYS A 2 -1.19 -20.27 -19.25
CA LYS A 2 -0.28 -20.42 -18.09
C LYS A 2 0.10 -19.00 -17.63
N PRO A 3 0.14 -18.71 -16.32
CA PRO A 3 0.56 -17.41 -15.83
C PRO A 3 1.97 -17.10 -16.34
N LEU A 4 2.18 -15.88 -16.83
CA LEU A 4 3.53 -15.40 -17.12
C LEU A 4 4.19 -15.16 -15.77
N ILE A 5 4.89 -16.18 -15.26
CA ILE A 5 5.92 -15.96 -14.27
C ILE A 5 6.99 -15.20 -15.03
N ALA A 6 7.02 -13.89 -14.88
CA ALA A 6 8.16 -13.12 -15.32
C ALA A 6 9.37 -13.79 -14.67
N MET A 7 10.35 -14.20 -15.48
CA MET A 7 11.64 -14.67 -14.98
C MET A 7 12.07 -13.71 -13.87
N PRO A 8 12.71 -14.18 -12.79
CA PRO A 8 13.20 -13.29 -11.76
C PRO A 8 14.15 -12.31 -12.44
N VAL A 9 13.63 -11.15 -12.81
CA VAL A 9 14.45 -9.99 -13.11
C VAL A 9 15.28 -9.89 -11.85
N ALA A 10 16.60 -9.91 -12.02
CA ALA A 10 17.57 -9.86 -10.94
C ALA A 10 17.53 -8.48 -10.24
N PHE A 11 16.34 -7.95 -10.01
CA PHE A 11 16.05 -6.85 -9.14
C PHE A 11 16.26 -7.36 -7.71
N LYS A 12 17.52 -7.27 -7.29
CA LYS A 12 17.96 -7.38 -5.90
C LYS A 12 18.01 -5.96 -5.35
N PRO A 13 16.90 -5.44 -4.79
CA PRO A 13 16.99 -4.27 -3.95
C PRO A 13 17.94 -4.64 -2.81
N ASN A 14 19.14 -4.11 -2.87
CA ASN A 14 20.08 -4.19 -1.77
C ASN A 14 20.32 -2.77 -1.27
N ARG A 15 20.90 -2.66 -0.09
CA ARG A 15 21.18 -1.37 0.57
C ARG A 15 22.02 -0.40 -0.27
N LEU A 16 22.65 -0.86 -1.37
CA LEU A 16 23.46 -0.06 -2.30
C LEU A 16 22.60 0.72 -3.30
N MET A 17 21.32 0.38 -3.47
CA MET A 17 20.41 1.12 -4.37
C MET A 17 20.07 2.54 -3.89
N LYS A 18 20.56 2.99 -2.72
CA LYS A 18 20.31 4.36 -2.24
C LYS A 18 20.69 5.42 -3.28
N ASP A 19 21.71 5.14 -4.08
CA ASP A 19 22.22 6.03 -5.14
C ASP A 19 21.57 5.77 -6.53
N ASP A 20 20.97 4.58 -6.73
CA ASP A 20 20.24 4.17 -7.96
C ASP A 20 18.72 4.40 -7.87
N LEU A 21 18.24 4.91 -6.73
CA LEU A 21 16.94 5.54 -6.66
C LEU A 21 17.05 6.79 -7.56
N ASP A 22 16.73 6.66 -8.85
CA ASP A 22 16.51 7.75 -9.83
C ASP A 22 15.36 8.72 -9.39
N LEU A 23 15.20 8.91 -8.09
CA LEU A 23 14.28 9.79 -7.41
C LEU A 23 14.84 11.21 -7.22
N VAL A 24 16.11 11.44 -7.60
CA VAL A 24 16.90 12.66 -7.33
C VAL A 24 16.29 13.95 -7.90
N SER A 25 15.23 13.89 -8.69
CA SER A 25 14.55 15.08 -9.23
C SER A 25 13.03 15.12 -9.04
N PHE A 26 12.46 14.33 -8.13
CA PHE A 26 11.03 14.38 -7.89
C PHE A 26 10.67 15.57 -6.99
N LYS A 27 9.95 16.54 -7.59
CA LYS A 27 9.31 17.65 -6.89
C LYS A 27 7.79 17.42 -6.95
N SER A 28 7.28 16.50 -6.13
CA SER A 28 5.84 16.20 -6.10
C SER A 28 5.06 17.07 -5.12
N MET A 29 5.76 17.83 -4.27
CA MET A 29 5.14 18.58 -3.17
C MET A 29 4.04 19.53 -3.61
N ASP A 30 4.11 20.09 -4.83
CA ASP A 30 3.04 20.94 -5.36
C ASP A 30 1.79 20.11 -5.68
N ALA A 31 1.94 18.97 -6.37
CA ALA A 31 0.82 18.06 -6.63
C ALA A 31 0.20 17.48 -5.35
N VAL A 32 1.01 17.26 -4.32
CA VAL A 32 0.55 16.79 -3.00
C VAL A 32 -0.19 17.90 -2.26
N LYS A 33 0.23 19.17 -2.36
CA LYS A 33 -0.49 20.31 -1.80
C LYS A 33 -1.80 20.59 -2.54
N ASP A 34 -1.80 20.39 -3.85
CA ASP A 34 -2.97 20.56 -4.71
C ASP A 34 -3.95 19.38 -4.64
N PHE A 35 -3.56 18.28 -3.98
CA PHE A 35 -4.43 17.15 -3.74
C PHE A 35 -5.67 17.59 -2.97
N SER A 36 -6.84 17.36 -3.57
CA SER A 36 -8.13 17.68 -2.99
C SER A 36 -9.09 16.55 -3.27
N ILE A 37 -9.79 16.14 -2.21
CA ILE A 37 -10.85 15.15 -2.26
C ILE A 37 -12.07 15.64 -1.49
N SER A 38 -13.29 15.38 -1.97
CA SER A 38 -14.52 15.74 -1.25
C SER A 38 -14.67 14.88 0.02
N GLU A 39 -15.25 15.46 1.08
CA GLU A 39 -15.48 14.73 2.35
C GLU A 39 -16.40 13.52 2.17
N GLU A 40 -17.36 13.62 1.25
CA GLU A 40 -18.29 12.54 0.91
C GLU A 40 -17.56 11.35 0.28
N LEU A 41 -16.78 11.59 -0.78
CA LEU A 41 -15.96 10.55 -1.41
C LEU A 41 -14.94 9.99 -0.41
N LEU A 42 -14.28 10.86 0.36
CA LEU A 42 -13.29 10.44 1.36
C LEU A 42 -13.92 9.54 2.45
N GLY A 43 -15.11 9.89 2.93
CA GLY A 43 -15.83 9.11 3.94
C GLY A 43 -16.16 7.70 3.45
N ASP A 44 -16.74 7.60 2.26
CA ASP A 44 -17.05 6.29 1.66
C ASP A 44 -15.76 5.52 1.32
N CYS A 45 -14.70 6.22 0.87
CA CYS A 45 -13.39 5.62 0.67
C CYS A 45 -12.82 5.01 1.95
N LYS A 46 -12.90 5.75 3.06
CA LYS A 46 -12.39 5.34 4.37
C LYS A 46 -13.09 4.07 4.82
N ILE A 47 -14.41 4.04 4.84
CA ILE A 47 -15.16 2.87 5.29
C ILE A 47 -14.86 1.63 4.45
N PHE A 48 -14.84 1.77 3.12
CA PHE A 48 -14.53 0.65 2.23
C PHE A 48 -13.13 0.10 2.50
N LEU A 49 -12.13 0.99 2.60
CA LEU A 49 -10.75 0.62 2.88
C LEU A 49 -10.61 -0.14 4.21
N LEU A 50 -11.24 0.36 5.27
CA LEU A 50 -11.16 -0.26 6.60
C LEU A 50 -11.82 -1.64 6.63
N LYS A 51 -12.95 -1.82 5.93
CA LYS A 51 -13.61 -3.12 5.80
C LYS A 51 -12.71 -4.16 5.11
N ASP A 52 -11.90 -3.77 4.11
CA ASP A 52 -10.91 -4.69 3.53
C ASP A 52 -9.74 -4.96 4.50
N ILE A 53 -9.20 -3.93 5.13
CA ILE A 53 -8.08 -4.05 6.09
C ILE A 53 -8.48 -5.05 7.21
N PHE A 54 -9.70 -4.96 7.73
CA PHE A 54 -10.20 -5.79 8.83
C PHE A 54 -11.14 -6.93 8.40
N ARG A 55 -11.12 -7.37 7.14
CA ARG A 55 -12.06 -8.37 6.60
C ARG A 55 -12.11 -9.74 7.30
N GLY A 56 -11.22 -10.01 8.26
CA GLY A 56 -11.21 -11.22 9.09
C GLY A 56 -11.72 -11.01 10.52
N ARG A 57 -12.17 -9.80 10.87
CA ARG A 57 -12.73 -9.47 12.18
C ARG A 57 -14.24 -9.64 12.16
N THR A 58 -14.74 -10.57 12.95
CA THR A 58 -16.17 -10.89 13.07
C THR A 58 -16.84 -10.18 14.26
N ASP A 59 -16.05 -9.50 15.08
CA ASP A 59 -16.47 -8.81 16.30
C ASP A 59 -16.84 -7.33 16.06
N LEU A 60 -16.64 -6.80 14.85
CA LEU A 60 -16.95 -5.42 14.48
C LEU A 60 -18.36 -5.35 13.88
N ASN A 61 -19.23 -4.51 14.45
CA ASN A 61 -20.66 -4.50 14.16
C ASN A 61 -21.10 -3.25 13.38
N CYS A 62 -20.35 -2.16 13.47
CA CYS A 62 -20.66 -0.91 12.77
C CYS A 62 -19.41 -0.21 12.24
N ASP A 63 -19.59 0.74 11.32
CA ASP A 63 -18.51 1.52 10.72
C ASP A 63 -17.62 2.23 11.76
N GLN A 64 -18.20 2.65 12.89
CA GLN A 64 -17.47 3.30 13.98
C GLN A 64 -16.48 2.35 14.67
N ASP A 65 -16.78 1.05 14.75
CA ASP A 65 -15.88 0.04 15.34
C ASP A 65 -14.61 -0.09 14.49
N PHE A 66 -14.77 -0.12 13.16
CA PHE A 66 -13.64 -0.15 12.22
C PHE A 66 -12.77 1.10 12.36
N ILE A 67 -13.38 2.29 12.44
CA ILE A 67 -12.68 3.55 12.60
C ILE A 67 -11.87 3.58 13.91
N ALA A 68 -12.51 3.22 15.02
CA ALA A 68 -11.89 3.24 16.34
C ALA A 68 -10.72 2.25 16.42
N LEU A 69 -10.91 1.02 15.95
CA LEU A 69 -9.87 0.00 15.91
C LEU A 69 -8.69 0.42 15.02
N PHE A 70 -8.98 1.00 13.85
CA PHE A 70 -7.93 1.48 12.96
C PHE A 70 -7.09 2.58 13.61
N ALA A 71 -7.74 3.56 14.24
CA ALA A 71 -7.06 4.63 14.96
C ALA A 71 -6.19 4.07 16.10
N GLU A 72 -6.66 3.05 16.82
CA GLU A 72 -5.86 2.36 17.84
C GLU A 72 -4.62 1.69 17.23
N TYR A 73 -4.77 0.95 16.14
CA TYR A 73 -3.67 0.25 15.47
C TYR A 73 -2.63 1.23 14.95
N VAL A 74 -3.06 2.31 14.29
CA VAL A 74 -2.17 3.38 13.80
C VAL A 74 -1.44 4.05 14.96
N ARG A 75 -2.10 4.31 16.09
CA ARG A 75 -1.47 4.92 17.27
C ARG A 75 -0.43 4.01 17.92
N ARG A 76 -0.67 2.70 17.97
CA ARG A 76 0.21 1.71 18.63
C ARG A 76 1.35 1.21 17.75
N LEU A 77 1.17 1.26 16.44
CA LEU A 77 2.19 0.83 15.49
C LEU A 77 3.42 1.73 15.60
N ASP A 78 4.56 1.09 15.84
CA ASP A 78 5.89 1.66 15.68
C ASP A 78 6.54 0.96 14.48
N GLU A 79 6.48 1.59 13.31
CA GLU A 79 7.03 1.01 12.09
C GLU A 79 8.55 0.85 12.12
N ALA A 80 9.28 1.53 13.03
CA ALA A 80 10.70 1.31 13.20
C ALA A 80 11.03 0.04 14.00
N SER A 81 10.05 -0.54 14.70
CA SER A 81 10.20 -1.75 15.50
C SER A 81 9.68 -2.99 14.76
N PRO A 82 10.56 -3.93 14.37
CA PRO A 82 10.11 -5.19 13.78
C PRO A 82 9.16 -5.97 14.69
N ALA A 83 9.32 -5.87 16.02
CA ALA A 83 8.40 -6.51 16.97
C ALA A 83 6.99 -5.90 16.90
N SER A 84 6.89 -4.56 16.79
CA SER A 84 5.60 -3.87 16.62
C SER A 84 4.94 -4.23 15.29
N ILE A 85 5.71 -4.34 14.20
CA ILE A 85 5.20 -4.80 12.89
C ILE A 85 4.64 -6.23 12.97
N LEU A 86 5.34 -7.14 13.66
CA LEU A 86 4.87 -8.52 13.87
C LEU A 86 3.60 -8.56 14.74
N GLU A 87 3.52 -7.73 15.79
CA GLU A 87 2.32 -7.61 16.63
C GLU A 87 1.13 -7.09 15.84
N ALA A 88 1.32 -6.01 15.08
CA ALA A 88 0.29 -5.44 14.21
C ALA A 88 -0.20 -6.46 13.19
N HIS A 89 0.71 -7.21 12.54
CA HIS A 89 0.33 -8.27 11.61
C HIS A 89 -0.45 -9.39 12.31
N ARG A 90 0.01 -9.86 13.49
CA ARG A 90 -0.71 -10.87 14.27
C ARG A 90 -2.15 -10.44 14.53
N ASN A 91 -2.33 -9.22 15.01
CA ASN A 91 -3.64 -8.69 15.40
C ASN A 91 -4.52 -8.38 14.18
N LEU A 92 -3.94 -7.94 13.07
CA LEU A 92 -4.65 -7.68 11.81
C LEU A 92 -5.14 -8.95 11.13
N MET A 93 -4.37 -10.03 11.29
CA MET A 93 -4.65 -11.34 10.70
C MET A 93 -5.42 -12.27 11.64
N CYS A 94 -5.77 -11.81 12.85
CA CYS A 94 -6.44 -12.61 13.89
C CYS A 94 -5.72 -13.93 14.20
N LEU A 95 -4.38 -13.92 14.24
CA LEU A 95 -3.61 -15.13 14.49
C LEU A 95 -3.64 -15.49 15.98
N GLU A 96 -3.93 -16.76 16.28
CA GLU A 96 -3.83 -17.31 17.64
C GLU A 96 -2.37 -17.22 18.13
N ASN A 97 -1.45 -17.72 17.30
CA ASN A 97 -0.03 -17.77 17.56
C ASN A 97 0.70 -16.46 17.22
N LYS A 98 1.97 -16.37 17.64
CA LYS A 98 2.84 -15.25 17.26
C LYS A 98 3.05 -15.19 15.75
N SER A 99 3.05 -13.98 15.20
CA SER A 99 3.45 -13.76 13.82
C SER A 99 4.97 -13.87 13.66
N ASN A 100 5.41 -14.27 12.48
CA ASN A 100 6.80 -14.31 12.08
C ASN A 100 6.97 -13.75 10.67
N PHE A 101 8.14 -13.17 10.40
CA PHE A 101 8.57 -12.99 9.02
C PHE A 101 8.77 -14.35 8.36
N ARG A 102 8.48 -14.42 7.06
CA ARG A 102 8.69 -15.65 6.29
C ARG A 102 10.17 -16.04 6.30
N LYS A 103 10.42 -17.35 6.36
CA LYS A 103 11.76 -17.93 6.21
C LYS A 103 12.00 -18.46 4.79
N GLU A 104 10.94 -18.82 4.10
CA GLU A 104 10.98 -19.39 2.76
C GLU A 104 10.50 -18.38 1.70
N PRO A 105 10.88 -18.57 0.42
CA PRO A 105 10.29 -17.85 -0.69
C PRO A 105 8.77 -18.07 -0.77
N VAL A 106 8.03 -17.02 -1.14
CA VAL A 106 6.56 -17.08 -1.32
C VAL A 106 6.18 -16.56 -2.70
N GLN A 107 5.16 -17.15 -3.30
CA GLN A 107 4.65 -16.72 -4.60
C GLN A 107 3.77 -15.48 -4.45
N VAL A 108 4.10 -14.42 -5.18
CA VAL A 108 3.37 -13.15 -5.19
C VAL A 108 2.64 -13.00 -6.51
N GLY A 109 1.37 -12.60 -6.48
CA GLY A 109 0.63 -12.17 -7.69
C GLY A 109 0.14 -13.28 -8.62
N VAL A 110 0.24 -14.57 -8.28
CA VAL A 110 -0.33 -15.66 -9.10
C VAL A 110 -1.59 -16.24 -8.45
N ARG A 111 -2.67 -15.46 -8.40
CA ARG A 111 -4.02 -16.01 -8.14
C ARG A 111 -4.91 -15.69 -9.34
N LYS A 112 -5.97 -16.50 -9.55
CA LYS A 112 -6.85 -16.61 -10.74
C LYS A 112 -7.16 -15.36 -11.60
N SER A 113 -7.01 -14.13 -11.10
CA SER A 113 -7.26 -12.87 -11.83
C SER A 113 -6.02 -12.22 -12.43
N SER A 114 -4.83 -12.43 -11.84
CA SER A 114 -3.61 -11.72 -12.19
C SER A 114 -2.66 -12.62 -12.99
N SER A 115 -2.37 -12.21 -14.23
CA SER A 115 -1.48 -12.95 -15.15
C SER A 115 0.00 -12.82 -14.80
N ILE A 116 0.33 -11.93 -13.86
CA ILE A 116 1.69 -11.47 -13.54
C ILE A 116 2.01 -11.76 -12.08
N GLY A 117 3.08 -12.53 -11.85
CA GLY A 117 3.60 -12.78 -10.52
C GLY A 117 5.08 -13.11 -10.50
N PHE A 118 5.64 -13.23 -9.30
CA PHE A 118 7.05 -13.54 -9.08
C PHE A 118 7.23 -14.34 -7.79
N ILE A 119 8.40 -14.93 -7.62
CA ILE A 119 8.80 -15.56 -6.35
C ILE A 119 9.53 -14.50 -5.53
N ALA A 120 8.99 -14.19 -4.35
CA ALA A 120 9.63 -13.26 -3.44
C ALA A 120 11.02 -13.79 -3.06
N PRO A 121 12.08 -12.97 -3.10
CA PRO A 121 13.43 -13.50 -3.03
C PRO A 121 13.78 -14.00 -1.63
N PHE A 122 14.79 -14.84 -1.53
CA PHE A 122 15.33 -15.29 -0.25
C PHE A 122 16.19 -14.16 0.36
N TYR A 123 15.70 -13.55 1.43
CA TYR A 123 16.33 -12.43 2.13
C TYR A 123 16.32 -12.65 3.64
N GLU A 124 17.24 -11.99 4.33
CA GLU A 124 17.08 -11.64 5.74
C GLU A 124 15.95 -10.60 5.88
N VAL A 125 14.69 -11.05 5.83
CA VAL A 125 13.49 -10.20 5.74
C VAL A 125 13.49 -9.10 6.80
N LYS A 126 13.89 -9.42 8.04
CA LYS A 126 13.96 -8.43 9.12
C LYS A 126 14.90 -7.29 8.79
N LEU A 127 16.07 -7.57 8.21
CA LEU A 127 17.07 -6.56 7.87
C LEU A 127 16.60 -5.65 6.72
N GLU A 128 15.86 -6.20 5.76
CA GLU A 128 15.27 -5.44 4.66
C GLU A 128 14.15 -4.52 5.13
N ILE A 129 13.29 -5.01 6.03
CA ILE A 129 12.22 -4.19 6.62
C ILE A 129 12.82 -3.07 7.47
N VAL A 130 13.82 -3.34 8.32
CA VAL A 130 14.47 -2.28 9.12
C VAL A 130 15.11 -1.22 8.22
N TRP A 131 15.80 -1.64 7.16
CA TRP A 131 16.38 -0.71 6.19
C TRP A 131 15.31 0.13 5.49
N LEU A 132 14.24 -0.50 5.02
CA LEU A 132 13.15 0.20 4.33
C LEU A 132 12.54 1.28 5.22
N MET A 133 12.27 0.96 6.49
CA MET A 133 11.66 1.92 7.42
C MET A 133 12.60 3.10 7.72
N ASP A 134 13.92 2.86 7.81
CA ASP A 134 14.92 3.93 7.95
C ASP A 134 14.98 4.84 6.70
N VAL A 135 14.91 4.26 5.50
CA VAL A 135 14.83 5.03 4.24
C VAL A 135 13.55 5.88 4.20
N CYS A 136 12.39 5.27 4.44
CA CYS A 136 11.10 5.96 4.47
C CYS A 136 11.04 7.07 5.52
N LYS A 137 11.66 6.88 6.68
CA LYS A 137 11.72 7.90 7.73
C LYS A 137 12.45 9.17 7.28
N LYS A 138 13.46 9.04 6.42
CA LYS A 138 14.30 10.15 5.93
C LYS A 138 13.72 10.81 4.67
N GLU A 139 12.84 10.14 3.95
CA GLU A 139 12.22 10.65 2.74
C GLU A 139 11.22 11.78 3.07
N LYS A 140 11.37 12.91 2.37
CA LYS A 140 10.58 14.12 2.54
C LYS A 140 9.57 14.31 1.43
N ASP A 141 9.85 13.83 0.22
CA ASP A 141 8.90 13.86 -0.89
C ASP A 141 7.84 12.76 -0.69
N ILE A 142 6.59 13.18 -0.59
CA ILE A 142 5.48 12.28 -0.21
C ILE A 142 5.20 11.24 -1.28
N VAL A 143 5.33 11.58 -2.56
CA VAL A 143 5.15 10.60 -3.63
C VAL A 143 6.32 9.63 -3.67
N ALA A 144 7.56 10.10 -3.51
CA ALA A 144 8.73 9.23 -3.38
C ALA A 144 8.58 8.25 -2.21
N LEU A 145 8.11 8.73 -1.04
CA LEU A 145 7.80 7.88 0.11
C LEU A 145 6.80 6.77 -0.25
N MET A 146 5.69 7.12 -0.92
CA MET A 146 4.68 6.15 -1.35
C MET A 146 5.26 5.12 -2.33
N VAL A 147 6.08 5.57 -3.28
CA VAL A 147 6.77 4.72 -4.28
C VAL A 147 7.71 3.74 -3.60
N ILE A 148 8.66 4.24 -2.83
CA ILE A 148 9.67 3.44 -2.11
C ILE A 148 8.92 2.42 -1.24
N PHE A 149 8.05 2.90 -0.35
CA PHE A 149 7.40 2.02 0.60
C PHE A 149 6.61 0.89 -0.08
N ASN A 150 5.68 1.23 -0.99
CA ASN A 150 4.85 0.22 -1.63
C ASN A 150 5.68 -0.77 -2.44
N PHE A 151 6.65 -0.26 -3.19
CA PHE A 151 7.47 -1.09 -4.06
C PHE A 151 8.32 -2.08 -3.25
N PHE A 152 9.15 -1.59 -2.31
CA PHE A 152 10.05 -2.45 -1.56
C PHE A 152 9.30 -3.34 -0.57
N PHE A 153 8.26 -2.85 0.13
CA PHE A 153 7.51 -3.68 1.09
C PHE A 153 6.81 -4.85 0.39
N LEU A 154 6.14 -4.59 -0.74
CA LEU A 154 5.43 -5.63 -1.49
C LEU A 154 6.38 -6.55 -2.29
N HIS A 155 7.61 -6.09 -2.58
CA HIS A 155 8.68 -6.91 -3.16
C HIS A 155 9.32 -7.85 -2.15
N VAL A 156 9.70 -7.32 -0.97
CA VAL A 156 10.21 -8.12 0.16
C VAL A 156 9.16 -9.13 0.60
N HIS A 157 7.88 -8.72 0.59
CA HIS A 157 6.74 -9.58 0.91
C HIS A 157 6.93 -10.32 2.26
N PRO A 158 7.03 -9.58 3.38
CA PRO A 158 7.59 -10.10 4.62
C PRO A 158 6.80 -11.25 5.26
N PHE A 159 5.53 -11.44 4.90
CA PHE A 159 4.64 -12.45 5.48
C PHE A 159 4.15 -13.47 4.44
N ALA A 160 3.64 -14.60 4.91
CA ALA A 160 3.01 -15.61 4.03
C ALA A 160 1.65 -15.15 3.48
N ASP A 161 0.90 -14.36 4.25
CA ASP A 161 -0.35 -13.70 3.84
C ASP A 161 -0.46 -12.33 4.55
N GLY A 162 -1.40 -11.48 4.17
CA GLY A 162 -1.66 -10.22 4.85
C GLY A 162 -0.80 -9.03 4.40
N ASN A 163 0.15 -9.24 3.48
CA ASN A 163 1.08 -8.19 3.04
C ASN A 163 0.37 -6.93 2.50
N GLY A 164 -0.68 -7.09 1.69
CA GLY A 164 -1.44 -5.93 1.19
C GLY A 164 -2.16 -5.16 2.30
N ARG A 165 -2.69 -5.85 3.32
CA ARG A 165 -3.36 -5.20 4.45
C ARG A 165 -2.36 -4.48 5.36
N MET A 166 -1.21 -5.12 5.61
CA MET A 166 -0.10 -4.51 6.35
C MET A 166 0.49 -3.31 5.62
N SER A 167 0.65 -3.37 4.29
CA SER A 167 1.18 -2.23 3.53
C SER A 167 0.26 -1.03 3.64
N ARG A 168 -1.06 -1.22 3.55
CA ARG A 168 -2.04 -0.13 3.73
C ARG A 168 -1.99 0.47 5.15
N LEU A 169 -1.93 -0.36 6.18
CA LEU A 169 -1.84 0.11 7.57
C LEU A 169 -0.57 0.93 7.83
N ILE A 170 0.59 0.41 7.43
CA ILE A 170 1.89 1.08 7.65
C ILE A 170 1.99 2.35 6.78
N LEU A 171 1.53 2.31 5.52
CA LEU A 171 1.52 3.49 4.66
C LEU A 171 0.65 4.60 5.25
N HIS A 172 -0.54 4.24 5.74
CA HIS A 172 -1.43 5.19 6.39
C HIS A 172 -0.77 5.83 7.61
N LYS A 173 -0.15 5.04 8.48
CA LYS A 173 0.62 5.52 9.64
C LYS A 173 1.67 6.56 9.23
N MET A 174 2.55 6.23 8.28
CA MET A 174 3.61 7.14 7.85
C MET A 174 3.08 8.45 7.25
N LEU A 175 1.96 8.40 6.52
CA LEU A 175 1.36 9.58 5.90
C LEU A 175 0.57 10.44 6.90
N VAL A 176 -0.14 9.83 7.86
CA VAL A 176 -0.84 10.55 8.94
C VAL A 176 0.13 11.36 9.79
N GLU A 177 1.27 10.78 10.17
CA GLU A 177 2.30 11.49 10.94
C GLU A 177 2.91 12.68 10.20
N ARG A 178 2.74 12.72 8.87
CA ARG A 178 3.17 13.82 8.00
C ARG A 178 2.03 14.77 7.62
N GLY A 179 0.81 14.55 8.13
CA GLY A 179 -0.37 15.39 7.85
C GLY A 179 -1.14 15.02 6.57
N PHE A 180 -0.91 13.84 5.99
CA PHE A 180 -1.47 13.39 4.72
C PHE A 180 -2.49 12.25 4.86
N GLU A 181 -3.37 12.30 5.88
CA GLU A 181 -4.40 11.27 6.12
C GLU A 181 -5.29 11.07 4.88
N LYS A 182 -5.85 12.14 4.34
CA LYS A 182 -6.78 12.10 3.20
C LYS A 182 -6.18 11.41 1.99
N LEU A 183 -4.92 11.76 1.70
CA LEU A 183 -4.14 11.19 0.60
C LEU A 183 -3.94 9.69 0.80
N SER A 184 -3.57 9.27 2.02
CA SER A 184 -3.32 7.88 2.34
C SER A 184 -4.53 6.99 2.14
N ILE A 185 -5.73 7.47 2.52
CA ILE A 185 -7.00 6.75 2.36
C ILE A 185 -7.31 6.59 0.88
N PHE A 186 -7.27 7.71 0.13
CA PHE A 186 -7.58 7.72 -1.29
C PHE A 186 -6.67 6.77 -2.06
N VAL A 187 -5.35 6.96 -1.99
CA VAL A 187 -4.38 6.15 -2.75
C VAL A 187 -4.46 4.67 -2.37
N SER A 188 -4.60 4.35 -1.08
CA SER A 188 -4.70 2.95 -0.64
C SER A 188 -5.96 2.26 -1.15
N LEU A 189 -7.06 3.00 -1.27
CA LEU A 189 -8.30 2.47 -1.82
C LEU A 189 -8.21 2.28 -3.33
N ILE A 190 -7.69 3.27 -4.07
CA ILE A 190 -7.55 3.13 -5.53
C ILE A 190 -6.67 1.92 -5.85
N ASN A 191 -5.54 1.75 -5.14
CA ASN A 191 -4.67 0.58 -5.29
C ASN A 191 -5.35 -0.75 -4.91
N LEU A 192 -6.41 -0.72 -4.09
CA LEU A 192 -7.19 -1.89 -3.72
C LEU A 192 -8.23 -2.23 -4.79
N ILE A 193 -8.94 -1.24 -5.32
CA ILE A 193 -9.99 -1.43 -6.34
C ILE A 193 -9.35 -1.69 -7.71
N GLU A 194 -8.41 -0.84 -8.13
CA GLU A 194 -7.62 -1.02 -9.35
C GLU A 194 -6.40 -1.94 -9.12
N LYS A 195 -6.58 -3.01 -8.33
CA LYS A 195 -5.46 -3.86 -7.89
C LYS A 195 -4.62 -4.41 -9.04
N GLU A 196 -5.25 -4.84 -10.13
CA GLU A 196 -4.53 -5.37 -11.30
C GLU A 196 -3.63 -4.29 -11.92
N ARG A 197 -4.17 -3.08 -12.14
CA ARG A 197 -3.39 -1.93 -12.62
C ARG A 197 -2.24 -1.58 -11.68
N PHE A 198 -2.47 -1.60 -10.36
CA PHE A 198 -1.42 -1.33 -9.39
C PHE A 198 -0.32 -2.41 -9.39
N VAL A 199 -0.69 -3.69 -9.47
CA VAL A 199 0.25 -4.82 -9.60
C VAL A 199 1.07 -4.71 -10.88
N ASP A 200 0.44 -4.33 -12.00
CA ASP A 200 1.13 -4.06 -13.26
C ASP A 200 2.16 -2.94 -13.07
N ARG A 201 1.81 -1.82 -12.44
CA ARG A 201 2.75 -0.72 -12.20
C ARG A 201 3.92 -1.12 -11.31
N LEU A 202 3.69 -1.95 -10.29
CA LEU A 202 4.78 -2.56 -9.52
C LEU A 202 5.67 -3.45 -10.39
N HIS A 203 5.09 -4.21 -11.33
CA HIS A 203 5.83 -5.05 -12.26
C HIS A 203 6.69 -4.23 -13.24
N PHE A 204 6.10 -3.21 -13.87
CA PHE A 204 6.82 -2.26 -14.72
C PHE A 204 7.95 -1.59 -13.95
N ALA A 205 7.72 -1.19 -12.69
CA ALA A 205 8.77 -0.59 -11.87
C ALA A 205 9.95 -1.54 -11.59
N ARG A 206 9.69 -2.86 -11.47
CA ARG A 206 10.78 -3.86 -11.32
C ARG A 206 11.59 -4.04 -12.60
N GLN A 207 10.97 -3.87 -13.76
CA GLN A 207 11.61 -4.08 -15.06
C GLN A 207 12.32 -2.83 -15.60
N TYR A 208 11.71 -1.67 -15.40
CA TYR A 208 12.06 -0.44 -16.11
C TYR A 208 12.34 0.75 -15.15
N GLY A 209 12.28 0.53 -13.84
CA GLY A 209 12.64 1.52 -12.83
C GLY A 209 11.45 2.20 -12.15
N LEU A 210 11.72 2.79 -10.97
CA LEU A 210 10.69 3.34 -10.06
C LEU A 210 9.90 4.52 -10.64
N ARG A 211 10.41 5.18 -11.68
CA ARG A 211 9.73 6.29 -12.35
C ARG A 211 8.31 5.93 -12.81
N HIS A 212 8.09 4.71 -13.26
CA HIS A 212 6.76 4.25 -13.68
C HIS A 212 5.73 4.19 -12.55
N LEU A 213 6.18 3.83 -11.34
CA LEU A 213 5.32 3.83 -10.17
C LEU A 213 5.12 5.25 -9.64
N TYR A 214 6.15 6.09 -9.73
CA TYR A 214 6.06 7.51 -9.41
C TYR A 214 5.03 8.24 -10.28
N ASP A 215 5.12 8.11 -11.61
CA ASP A 215 4.18 8.73 -12.54
C ASP A 215 2.74 8.22 -12.32
N TYR A 216 2.59 6.95 -11.94
CA TYR A 216 1.29 6.40 -11.56
C TYR A 216 0.70 7.12 -10.35
N PHE A 217 1.44 7.25 -9.25
CA PHE A 217 0.94 7.96 -8.07
C PHE A 217 0.66 9.44 -8.36
N LEU A 218 1.51 10.12 -9.14
CA LEU A 218 1.28 11.51 -9.53
C LEU A 218 -0.03 11.67 -10.31
N ASN A 219 -0.32 10.76 -11.24
CA ASN A 219 -1.57 10.74 -11.99
C ASN A 219 -2.79 10.45 -11.10
N LEU A 220 -2.64 9.65 -10.03
CA LEU A 220 -3.72 9.47 -9.05
C LEU A 220 -4.04 10.78 -8.32
N LEU A 221 -3.02 11.57 -7.96
CA LEU A 221 -3.23 12.84 -7.27
C LEU A 221 -4.04 13.82 -8.12
N THR A 222 -3.72 13.90 -9.41
CA THR A 222 -4.42 14.78 -10.35
C THR A 222 -5.83 14.29 -10.65
N ALA A 223 -6.03 12.97 -10.74
CA ALA A 223 -7.35 12.37 -10.96
C ALA A 223 -8.32 12.61 -9.78
N ALA A 224 -7.81 12.65 -8.54
CA ALA A 224 -8.62 12.80 -7.33
C ALA A 224 -9.60 13.98 -7.37
N ARG A 225 -9.18 15.12 -7.94
CA ARG A 225 -10.01 16.31 -8.08
C ARG A 225 -11.17 16.10 -9.05
N SER A 226 -10.90 15.43 -10.16
CA SER A 226 -11.91 15.14 -11.18
C SER A 226 -12.90 14.08 -10.68
N MET A 227 -12.41 13.05 -9.97
CA MET A 227 -13.27 12.08 -9.27
C MET A 227 -14.18 12.75 -8.26
N SER A 228 -13.63 13.67 -7.46
CA SER A 228 -14.41 14.39 -6.44
C SER A 228 -15.54 15.23 -7.02
N LYS A 229 -15.37 15.78 -8.24
CA LYS A 229 -16.44 16.52 -8.94
C LYS A 229 -17.50 15.59 -9.53
N ALA A 230 -17.12 14.39 -9.93
CA ALA A 230 -18.01 13.43 -10.58
C ALA A 230 -18.75 12.53 -9.56
N TYR A 231 -18.20 12.37 -8.35
CA TYR A 231 -18.79 11.50 -7.34
C TYR A 231 -20.08 12.08 -6.76
N VAL A 232 -21.12 11.25 -6.79
CA VAL A 232 -22.41 11.51 -6.13
C VAL A 232 -22.77 10.25 -5.36
N ARG A 233 -22.90 10.34 -4.03
CA ARG A 233 -23.20 9.16 -3.22
C ARG A 233 -24.55 8.58 -3.59
N LYS A 234 -24.53 7.31 -4.00
CA LYS A 234 -25.72 6.47 -4.12
C LYS A 234 -25.82 5.67 -2.83
N GLY A 235 -26.98 5.72 -2.17
CA GLY A 235 -27.18 5.34 -0.76
C GLY A 235 -26.90 3.89 -0.35
N ASP A 236 -26.29 3.04 -1.17
CA ASP A 236 -26.01 1.63 -0.87
C ASP A 236 -24.51 1.25 -0.85
N GLY A 237 -23.57 2.19 -1.07
CA GLY A 237 -22.12 1.98 -0.97
C GLY A 237 -21.51 1.07 -2.06
N LYS A 238 -22.30 0.20 -2.70
CA LYS A 238 -21.90 -0.64 -3.85
C LYS A 238 -21.56 0.19 -5.09
N GLY A 239 -21.99 1.44 -5.13
CA GLY A 239 -21.62 2.39 -6.18
C GLY A 239 -20.15 2.79 -6.20
N LEU A 240 -19.42 2.71 -5.08
CA LEU A 240 -18.05 3.26 -4.99
C LEU A 240 -17.05 2.50 -5.85
N GLU A 241 -17.02 1.17 -5.76
CA GLU A 241 -16.11 0.34 -6.54
C GLU A 241 -16.35 0.50 -8.04
N LYS A 242 -17.63 0.40 -8.45
CA LYS A 242 -18.03 0.63 -9.84
C LYS A 242 -17.65 2.03 -10.32
N PHE A 243 -17.93 3.06 -9.51
CA PHE A 243 -17.57 4.44 -9.83
C PHE A 243 -16.06 4.61 -10.07
N ILE A 244 -15.23 3.99 -9.21
CA ILE A 244 -13.77 4.06 -9.34
C ILE A 244 -13.29 3.33 -10.59
N LEU A 245 -13.89 2.19 -10.94
CA LEU A 245 -13.53 1.45 -12.17
C LEU A 245 -13.98 2.15 -13.45
N ASP A 246 -15.05 2.94 -13.39
CA ASP A 246 -15.61 3.69 -14.52
C ASP A 246 -14.87 5.04 -14.75
N PHE A 247 -13.94 5.44 -13.88
CA PHE A 247 -13.25 6.74 -13.89
C PHE A 247 -11.77 6.64 -14.25
#